data_AF-A0A7X5TDF6-F1
#
_entry.id   AF-A0A7X5TDF6-F1
#
_cell.length_a   1.000
_cell.length_b   1.000
_cell.length_c   1.000
_cell.angle_alpha   90.00
_cell.angle_beta   90.00
_cell.angle_gamma   90.00
#
_symmetry.space_group_name_H-M   'P 1'
#
loop_
_entity.id
_entity.type
_entity.pdbx_description
1 polymer ?
#
loop_
_entity_poly.entity_id
_entity_poly.type
_entity_poly.pdbx_seq_one_letter_code
_entity_poly.pdbx_strand_id
1 'polypeptide(L)'
;MTAKIEPPKFHLTTCHDNNSMILQFVLFELLKAFEELYKIEHSISEVKLTPTNKLSKSDRVHLHSIASSLAKLMGNTSKNVRITAWTINDGVLAKLKNYCSYFANNLDPDSANGAALLRISDQAWTIGLESLELNRTAQQVPSRGSPNVLGLKTTFERLKTKLLRLAKVVANICTEFHEDENVLFFLLRHREELDRAIKKGFVSKLFSQMFPNGLKKVERILKKKYSSRGFEHLIPVITQKLSELDMAQQ
;
A
#
# COMPACT_ATOMS: atom_id res chain seq x y z
N MET A 1 58.78 19.18 -8.85
CA MET A 1 58.10 17.87 -8.86
C MET A 1 56.87 17.97 -7.96
N THR A 2 55.70 18.24 -8.54
CA THR A 2 54.43 18.34 -7.81
C THR A 2 53.63 17.05 -8.04
N ALA A 3 53.45 16.26 -7.00
CA ALA A 3 52.65 15.05 -7.05
C ALA A 3 51.19 15.40 -7.34
N LYS A 4 50.65 14.87 -8.45
CA LYS A 4 49.22 14.93 -8.74
C LYS A 4 48.50 13.99 -7.77
N ILE A 5 47.77 14.57 -6.83
CA ILE A 5 46.82 13.84 -5.98
C ILE A 5 45.59 13.59 -6.85
N GLU A 6 45.36 12.34 -7.26
CA GLU A 6 44.11 11.97 -7.91
C GLU A 6 42.97 12.07 -6.88
N PRO A 7 41.83 12.68 -7.25
CA PRO A 7 40.67 12.72 -6.36
C PRO A 7 40.14 11.30 -6.13
N PRO A 8 39.62 11.00 -4.93
CA PRO A 8 39.04 9.70 -4.63
C PRO A 8 37.89 9.42 -5.60
N LYS A 9 38.02 8.33 -6.36
CA LYS A 9 36.93 7.78 -7.17
C LYS A 9 35.89 7.21 -6.22
N PHE A 10 34.92 8.03 -5.82
CA PHE A 10 33.71 7.52 -5.18
C PHE A 10 32.92 6.72 -6.21
N HIS A 11 33.02 5.39 -6.16
CA HIS A 11 32.07 4.51 -6.82
C HIS A 11 30.76 4.58 -6.03
N LEU A 12 29.89 5.52 -6.40
CA LEU A 12 28.50 5.56 -5.97
C LEU A 12 27.75 4.40 -6.64
N THR A 13 27.85 3.20 -6.07
CA THR A 13 26.93 2.07 -6.34
C THR A 13 25.54 2.29 -5.71
N THR A 14 25.12 3.54 -5.49
CA THR A 14 24.01 3.95 -4.62
C THR A 14 22.64 4.02 -5.29
N CYS A 15 22.49 3.59 -6.54
CA CYS A 15 21.18 3.70 -7.23
C CYS A 15 20.15 2.67 -6.70
N HIS A 16 20.61 1.49 -6.26
CA HIS A 16 19.71 0.47 -5.69
C HIS A 16 19.35 0.72 -4.22
N ASP A 17 20.25 1.32 -3.43
CA ASP A 17 20.09 1.47 -1.97
C ASP A 17 18.86 2.33 -1.59
N ASN A 18 18.48 3.31 -2.41
CA ASN A 18 17.31 4.16 -2.14
C ASN A 18 15.98 3.53 -2.58
N ASN A 19 15.98 2.72 -3.64
CA ASN A 19 14.73 2.20 -4.21
C ASN A 19 14.08 1.17 -3.30
N SER A 20 14.86 0.33 -2.61
CA SER A 20 14.35 -0.65 -1.66
C SER A 20 13.61 -0.01 -0.49
N MET A 21 14.14 1.11 0.03
CA MET A 21 13.50 1.87 1.10
C MET A 21 12.19 2.52 0.63
N ILE A 22 12.18 3.13 -0.56
CA ILE A 22 10.94 3.69 -1.13
C ILE A 22 9.90 2.58 -1.36
N LEU A 23 10.32 1.40 -1.84
CA LEU A 23 9.43 0.26 -2.02
C LEU A 23 8.82 -0.23 -0.70
N GLN A 24 9.58 -0.22 0.39
CA GLN A 24 9.03 -0.50 1.73
C GLN A 24 7.96 0.53 2.13
N PHE A 25 8.15 1.81 1.81
CA PHE A 25 7.12 2.83 2.04
C PHE A 25 5.88 2.60 1.17
N VAL A 26 6.05 2.22 -0.10
CA VAL A 26 4.93 1.82 -0.98
C VAL A 26 4.17 0.65 -0.37
N LEU A 27 4.87 -0.41 0.06
CA LEU A 27 4.25 -1.60 0.67
C LEU A 27 3.51 -1.25 1.98
N PHE A 28 4.12 -0.41 2.82
CA PHE A 28 3.53 0.00 4.09
C PHE A 28 2.25 0.83 3.89
N GLU A 29 2.29 1.86 3.04
CA GLU A 29 1.10 2.68 2.77
C GLU A 29 0.03 1.89 2.01
N LEU A 30 0.41 0.93 1.16
CA LEU A 30 -0.54 0.00 0.54
C LEU A 30 -1.26 -0.83 1.59
N LEU A 31 -0.54 -1.36 2.59
CA LEU A 31 -1.14 -2.11 3.68
C LEU A 31 -2.11 -1.23 4.49
N LYS A 32 -1.70 0.00 4.83
CA LYS A 32 -2.56 0.97 5.51
C LYS A 32 -3.81 1.33 4.69
N ALA A 33 -3.68 1.41 3.37
CA ALA A 33 -4.83 1.67 2.51
C ALA A 33 -5.84 0.52 2.60
N PHE A 34 -5.39 -0.74 2.58
CA PHE A 34 -6.27 -1.89 2.76
C PHE A 34 -6.89 -1.94 4.16
N GLU A 35 -6.15 -1.62 5.23
CA GLU A 35 -6.71 -1.55 6.60
C GLU A 35 -7.90 -0.59 6.68
N GLU A 36 -7.80 0.59 6.07
CA GLU A 36 -8.93 1.53 6.01
C GLU A 36 -10.04 1.06 5.06
N LEU A 37 -9.72 0.39 3.94
CA LEU A 37 -10.74 -0.22 3.09
C LEU A 37 -11.58 -1.25 3.87
N TYR A 38 -10.99 -2.12 4.68
CA TYR A 38 -11.78 -3.09 5.46
C TYR A 38 -12.75 -2.43 6.43
N LYS A 39 -12.35 -1.33 7.08
CA LYS A 39 -13.23 -0.58 7.98
C LYS A 39 -14.41 0.03 7.22
N ILE A 40 -14.16 0.55 6.02
CA ILE A 40 -15.19 1.09 5.14
C ILE A 40 -16.11 -0.03 4.65
N GLU A 41 -15.55 -1.16 4.19
CA GLU A 41 -16.30 -2.31 3.70
C GLU A 41 -17.23 -2.89 4.77
N HIS A 42 -16.72 -3.04 6.00
CA HIS A 42 -17.54 -3.46 7.12
C HIS A 42 -18.65 -2.45 7.43
N SER A 43 -18.33 -1.15 7.43
CA SER A 43 -19.34 -0.12 7.72
C SER A 43 -20.39 -0.02 6.62
N ILE A 44 -20.02 -0.16 5.34
CA ILE A 44 -20.93 -0.03 4.20
C ILE A 44 -21.83 -1.25 4.04
N SER A 45 -21.41 -2.45 4.48
CA SER A 45 -22.26 -3.63 4.50
C SER A 45 -23.41 -3.53 5.51
N GLU A 46 -23.21 -2.76 6.58
CA GLU A 46 -24.22 -2.58 7.63
C GLU A 46 -25.24 -1.47 7.31
N VAL A 47 -24.98 -0.61 6.31
CA VAL A 47 -25.93 0.44 5.90
C VAL A 47 -27.10 -0.20 5.16
N LYS A 48 -28.31 -0.11 5.74
CA LYS A 48 -29.54 -0.66 5.16
C LYS A 48 -30.41 0.46 4.64
N LEU A 49 -30.64 0.49 3.33
CA LEU A 49 -31.63 1.39 2.74
C LEU A 49 -33.03 0.87 3.08
N THR A 50 -33.79 1.66 3.84
CA THR A 50 -35.22 1.38 4.04
C THR A 50 -35.99 1.59 2.73
N PRO A 51 -37.18 0.98 2.55
CA PRO A 51 -38.01 1.21 1.35
C PRO A 51 -38.38 2.68 1.11
N THR A 52 -38.29 3.51 2.14
CA THR A 52 -38.55 4.96 2.07
C THR A 52 -37.30 5.80 1.78
N ASN A 53 -36.15 5.16 1.50
CA ASN A 53 -34.84 5.78 1.35
C ASN A 53 -34.42 6.67 2.54
N LYS A 54 -34.99 6.41 3.73
CA LYS A 54 -34.63 7.08 4.98
C LYS A 54 -33.54 6.28 5.69
N LEU A 55 -32.53 7.00 6.17
CA LEU A 55 -31.45 6.45 6.99
C LEU A 55 -31.91 6.36 8.45
N SER A 56 -31.78 5.19 9.05
CA SER A 56 -31.95 5.01 10.49
C SER A 56 -30.83 5.72 11.26
N LYS A 57 -30.98 5.82 12.59
CA LYS A 57 -29.90 6.32 13.47
C LYS A 57 -28.64 5.45 13.35
N SER A 58 -28.79 4.14 13.19
CA SER A 58 -27.67 3.21 12.99
C SER A 58 -26.94 3.46 11.67
N ASP A 59 -27.68 3.65 10.57
CA ASP A 59 -27.09 3.93 9.26
C ASP A 59 -26.25 5.21 9.27
N ARG A 60 -26.70 6.23 10.00
CA ARG A 60 -25.93 7.48 10.19
C ARG A 60 -24.62 7.26 10.93
N VAL A 61 -24.60 6.36 11.92
CA VAL A 61 -23.37 5.98 12.64
C VAL A 61 -22.40 5.29 11.68
N HIS A 62 -22.89 4.36 10.86
CA HIS A 62 -22.06 3.69 9.85
C HIS A 62 -21.54 4.67 8.79
N LEU A 63 -22.37 5.58 8.28
CA LEU A 63 -21.92 6.64 7.36
C LEU A 63 -20.88 7.56 7.99
N HIS A 64 -20.99 7.85 9.30
CA HIS A 64 -19.97 8.61 10.01
C HIS A 64 -18.65 7.84 10.16
N SER A 65 -18.73 6.53 10.44
CA SER A 65 -17.57 5.63 10.42
C SER A 65 -16.88 5.63 9.05
N ILE A 66 -17.67 5.53 7.97
CA ILE A 66 -17.17 5.60 6.58
C ILE A 66 -16.48 6.95 6.33
N ALA A 67 -17.08 8.07 6.74
CA ALA A 67 -16.42 9.38 6.64
C ALA A 67 -15.07 9.42 7.34
N SER A 68 -15.00 8.90 8.57
CA SER A 68 -13.76 8.90 9.36
C SER A 68 -12.65 8.11 8.67
N SER A 69 -12.96 6.91 8.15
CA SER A 69 -11.99 6.10 7.41
C SER A 69 -11.64 6.70 6.05
N LEU A 70 -12.60 7.25 5.30
CA LEU A 70 -12.31 7.97 4.05
C LEU A 70 -11.43 9.20 4.29
N ALA A 71 -11.63 9.93 5.38
CA ALA A 71 -10.78 11.06 5.76
C ALA A 71 -9.35 10.62 6.10
N LYS A 72 -9.14 9.46 6.72
CA LYS A 72 -7.80 8.89 6.93
C LYS A 72 -7.16 8.41 5.62
N LEU A 73 -7.95 7.77 4.76
CA LEU A 73 -7.49 7.26 3.48
C LEU A 73 -7.10 8.39 2.53
N MET A 74 -7.93 9.42 2.44
CA MET A 74 -7.78 10.52 1.47
C MET A 74 -7.12 11.77 2.04
N GLY A 75 -7.06 11.91 3.36
CA GLY A 75 -6.69 13.15 4.04
C GLY A 75 -7.93 14.01 4.35
N ASN A 76 -7.78 14.90 5.34
CA ASN A 76 -8.85 15.84 5.69
C ASN A 76 -8.94 16.95 4.63
N THR A 77 -9.98 16.90 3.80
CA THR A 77 -10.31 17.99 2.85
C THR A 77 -11.26 19.02 3.47
N SER A 78 -11.67 18.85 4.74
CA SER A 78 -12.72 19.63 5.37
C SER A 78 -12.19 20.91 6.04
N LYS A 79 -12.43 22.04 5.35
CA LYS A 79 -12.69 23.42 5.82
C LYS A 79 -11.84 24.46 5.07
N ASN A 80 -12.40 25.09 4.03
CA ASN A 80 -12.00 26.42 3.51
C ASN A 80 -10.49 26.71 3.34
N VAL A 81 -9.65 25.70 3.14
CA VAL A 81 -8.26 25.93 2.76
C VAL A 81 -8.25 25.91 1.25
N ARG A 82 -7.96 27.08 0.66
CA ARG A 82 -7.39 27.18 -0.70
C ARG A 82 -6.54 25.95 -0.92
N ILE A 83 -6.70 25.23 -2.03
CA ILE A 83 -5.94 24.04 -2.40
C ILE A 83 -4.43 24.35 -2.27
N THR A 84 -3.89 24.24 -1.06
CA THR A 84 -2.47 24.33 -0.77
C THR A 84 -2.04 22.89 -0.71
N ALA A 85 -1.11 22.50 -1.58
CA ALA A 85 -0.65 21.13 -1.81
C ALA A 85 -0.16 20.38 -0.54
N TRP A 86 -0.12 21.04 0.62
CA TRP A 86 0.47 20.55 1.86
C TRP A 86 -0.50 19.76 2.75
N THR A 87 -1.80 20.12 2.84
CA THR A 87 -2.80 19.37 3.63
C THR A 87 -3.37 18.14 2.90
N ILE A 88 -3.19 18.08 1.59
CA ILE A 88 -3.62 16.95 0.74
C ILE A 88 -2.69 15.73 0.91
N ASN A 89 -1.48 15.92 1.46
CA ASN A 89 -0.46 14.88 1.58
C ASN A 89 -0.55 14.01 2.84
N ASP A 90 -1.49 14.27 3.76
CA ASP A 90 -1.58 13.50 5.00
C ASP A 90 -2.34 12.17 4.86
N GLY A 91 -3.16 12.04 3.81
CA GLY A 91 -3.92 10.82 3.52
C GLY A 91 -3.03 9.65 3.11
N VAL A 92 -3.38 8.45 3.59
CA VAL A 92 -2.66 7.21 3.25
C VAL A 92 -2.55 6.99 1.74
N LEU A 93 -3.64 7.21 1.00
CA LEU A 93 -3.65 7.03 -0.46
C LEU A 93 -2.88 8.13 -1.19
N ALA A 94 -2.80 9.34 -0.63
CA ALA A 94 -1.98 10.42 -1.17
C ALA A 94 -0.49 10.07 -1.03
N LYS A 95 -0.09 9.60 0.16
CA LYS A 95 1.28 9.13 0.42
C LYS A 95 1.64 7.96 -0.47
N LEU A 96 0.77 6.96 -0.58
CA LEU A 96 0.97 5.83 -1.48
C LEU A 96 1.18 6.28 -2.93
N LYS A 97 0.32 7.17 -3.45
CA LYS A 97 0.47 7.74 -4.80
C LYS A 97 1.81 8.47 -4.97
N ASN A 98 2.20 9.28 -3.99
CA ASN A 98 3.46 10.02 -4.03
C ASN A 98 4.67 9.08 -4.00
N TYR A 99 4.69 8.07 -3.13
CA TYR A 99 5.76 7.06 -3.09
C TYR A 99 5.81 6.22 -4.37
N CYS A 100 4.66 5.84 -4.92
CA CYS A 100 4.58 5.21 -6.24
C CYS A 100 5.20 6.10 -7.32
N SER A 101 4.96 7.41 -7.26
CA SER A 101 5.51 8.37 -8.23
C SER A 101 7.02 8.52 -8.09
N TYR A 102 7.52 8.69 -6.86
CA TYR A 102 8.96 8.75 -6.60
C TYR A 102 9.67 7.47 -7.00
N PHE A 103 9.08 6.31 -6.69
CA PHE A 103 9.63 5.02 -7.08
C PHE A 103 9.68 4.86 -8.59
N ALA A 104 8.58 5.14 -9.30
CA ALA A 104 8.50 5.02 -10.74
C ALA A 104 9.49 5.93 -11.47
N ASN A 105 9.74 7.14 -10.97
CA ASN A 105 10.73 8.06 -11.52
C ASN A 105 12.18 7.56 -11.36
N ASN A 106 12.43 6.64 -10.44
CA ASN A 106 13.74 6.00 -10.27
C ASN A 106 13.89 4.69 -11.06
N LEU A 107 12.83 4.24 -11.74
CA LEU A 107 12.89 3.11 -12.66
C LEU A 107 13.31 3.58 -14.06
N ASP A 108 13.62 2.61 -14.92
CA ASP A 108 13.75 2.87 -16.35
C ASP A 108 12.49 3.59 -16.88
N PRO A 109 12.61 4.71 -17.63
CA PRO A 109 11.49 5.41 -18.24
C PRO A 109 10.55 4.50 -19.07
N ASP A 110 11.11 3.44 -19.66
CA ASP A 110 10.35 2.47 -20.47
C ASP A 110 9.82 1.28 -19.64
N SER A 111 9.98 1.32 -18.31
CA SER A 111 9.47 0.28 -17.41
C SER A 111 7.95 0.21 -17.44
N ALA A 112 7.41 -0.87 -18.00
CA ALA A 112 5.99 -1.17 -17.99
C ALA A 112 5.42 -1.20 -16.55
N ASN A 113 6.21 -1.67 -15.58
CA ASN A 113 5.85 -1.67 -14.16
C ASN A 113 5.77 -0.24 -13.61
N GLY A 114 6.73 0.62 -13.92
CA GLY A 114 6.71 2.04 -13.53
C GLY A 114 5.49 2.78 -14.08
N ALA A 115 5.23 2.65 -15.38
CA ALA A 115 4.05 3.24 -16.03
C ALA A 115 2.73 2.72 -15.44
N ALA A 116 2.65 1.41 -15.15
CA ALA A 116 1.47 0.82 -14.52
C ALA A 116 1.27 1.32 -13.09
N LEU A 117 2.35 1.46 -12.32
CA LEU A 117 2.33 1.94 -10.93
C LEU A 117 1.77 3.36 -10.84
N LEU A 118 2.26 4.27 -11.67
CA LEU A 118 1.76 5.65 -11.80
C LEU A 118 0.27 5.67 -12.16
N ARG A 119 -0.08 5.05 -13.29
CA ARG A 119 -1.44 5.08 -13.81
C ARG A 119 -2.47 4.51 -12.83
N ILE A 120 -2.15 3.38 -12.18
CA ILE A 120 -3.11 2.72 -11.28
C ILE A 120 -3.24 3.50 -9.97
N SER A 121 -2.15 4.02 -9.42
CA SER A 121 -2.20 4.83 -8.18
C SER A 121 -2.97 6.14 -8.39
N ASP A 122 -2.80 6.82 -9.53
CA ASP A 122 -3.60 8.01 -9.91
C ASP A 122 -5.09 7.70 -10.04
N GLN A 123 -5.42 6.57 -10.68
CA GLN A 123 -6.81 6.12 -10.80
C GLN A 123 -7.42 5.81 -9.44
N ALA A 124 -6.69 5.13 -8.55
CA ALA A 124 -7.15 4.84 -7.20
C ALA A 124 -7.39 6.15 -6.43
N TRP A 125 -6.45 7.09 -6.48
CA TRP A 125 -6.59 8.41 -5.85
C TRP A 125 -7.84 9.15 -6.32
N THR A 126 -8.06 9.22 -7.63
CA THR A 126 -9.22 9.90 -8.23
C THR A 126 -10.55 9.29 -7.78
N ILE A 127 -10.65 7.96 -7.77
CA ILE A 127 -11.84 7.23 -7.29
C ILE A 127 -12.04 7.42 -5.78
N GLY A 128 -10.97 7.52 -5.01
CA GLY A 128 -11.03 7.85 -3.59
C GLY A 128 -11.64 9.23 -3.33
N LEU A 129 -11.28 10.22 -4.14
CA LEU A 129 -11.87 11.57 -4.06
C LEU A 129 -13.37 11.55 -4.42
N GLU A 130 -13.75 10.80 -5.45
CA GLU A 130 -15.15 10.55 -5.81
C GLU A 130 -15.92 9.91 -4.65
N SER A 131 -15.33 8.91 -3.97
CA SER A 131 -15.93 8.25 -2.81
C SER A 131 -16.15 9.21 -1.64
N LEU A 132 -15.19 10.10 -1.38
CA LEU A 132 -15.28 11.11 -0.33
C LEU A 132 -16.44 12.08 -0.59
N GLU A 133 -16.59 12.54 -1.83
CA GLU A 133 -17.69 13.44 -2.21
C GLU A 133 -19.05 12.75 -2.13
N LEU A 134 -19.16 11.51 -2.63
CA LEU A 134 -20.38 10.72 -2.50
C LEU A 134 -20.76 10.50 -1.03
N ASN A 135 -19.80 10.19 -0.17
CA ASN A 135 -20.06 10.05 1.25
C ASN A 135 -20.50 11.38 1.90
N ARG A 136 -19.90 12.51 1.51
CA ARG A 136 -20.32 13.85 1.96
C ARG A 136 -21.77 14.13 1.57
N THR A 137 -22.16 13.83 0.33
CA THR A 137 -23.54 14.01 -0.13
C THR A 137 -24.52 13.06 0.59
N ALA A 138 -24.12 11.82 0.87
CA ALA A 138 -24.94 10.85 1.60
C ALA A 138 -25.19 11.25 3.07
N GLN A 139 -24.30 12.05 3.67
CA GLN A 139 -24.46 12.54 5.04
C GLN A 139 -25.32 13.81 5.14
N GLN A 140 -25.47 14.58 4.05
CA GLN A 140 -26.29 15.79 4.07
C GLN A 140 -27.78 15.44 4.23
N VAL A 141 -28.45 16.17 5.13
CA VAL A 141 -29.89 16.04 5.42
C VAL A 141 -30.68 16.30 4.12
N PRO A 142 -31.79 15.58 3.85
CA PRO A 142 -32.42 15.57 2.53
C PRO A 142 -33.17 16.88 2.28
N SER A 143 -32.46 17.90 1.82
CA SER A 143 -33.08 19.05 1.18
C SER A 143 -33.31 18.81 -0.32
N ARG A 144 -32.60 17.83 -0.93
CA ARG A 144 -32.59 17.58 -2.39
C ARG A 144 -32.39 16.11 -2.81
N GLY A 145 -32.99 15.13 -2.12
CA GLY A 145 -33.09 13.75 -2.63
C GLY A 145 -32.62 12.64 -1.69
N SER A 146 -32.70 11.40 -2.17
CA SER A 146 -32.26 10.20 -1.44
C SER A 146 -30.73 10.12 -1.36
N PRO A 147 -30.15 9.69 -0.22
CA PRO A 147 -28.70 9.52 -0.10
C PRO A 147 -28.20 8.47 -1.11
N ASN A 148 -27.16 8.82 -1.88
CA ASN A 148 -26.60 7.94 -2.92
C ASN A 148 -25.66 6.87 -2.34
N VAL A 149 -26.18 6.04 -1.43
CA VAL A 149 -25.44 4.94 -0.79
C VAL A 149 -25.03 3.87 -1.81
N LEU A 150 -25.88 3.62 -2.81
CA LEU A 150 -25.56 2.68 -3.88
C LEU A 150 -24.35 3.15 -4.70
N GLY A 151 -24.33 4.43 -5.09
CA GLY A 151 -23.19 5.04 -5.77
C GLY A 151 -21.92 4.97 -4.92
N LEU A 152 -22.01 5.27 -3.62
CA LEU A 152 -20.89 5.13 -2.69
C LEU A 152 -20.34 3.69 -2.68
N LYS A 153 -21.23 2.68 -2.63
CA LYS A 153 -20.83 1.26 -2.67
C LYS A 153 -20.15 0.90 -3.98
N THR A 154 -20.71 1.30 -5.11
CA THR A 154 -20.12 1.04 -6.44
C THR A 154 -18.75 1.69 -6.58
N THR A 155 -18.59 2.95 -6.17
CA THR A 155 -17.30 3.66 -6.25
C THR A 155 -16.27 3.08 -5.27
N PHE A 156 -16.70 2.64 -4.09
CA PHE A 156 -15.84 1.92 -3.15
C PHE A 156 -15.32 0.58 -3.71
N GLU A 157 -16.18 -0.24 -4.33
CA GLU A 157 -15.76 -1.50 -4.96
C GLU A 157 -14.77 -1.25 -6.13
N ARG A 158 -14.97 -0.17 -6.88
CA ARG A 158 -14.03 0.27 -7.92
C ARG A 158 -12.67 0.63 -7.30
N LEU A 159 -12.65 1.35 -6.18
CA LEU A 159 -11.42 1.71 -5.46
C LEU A 159 -10.67 0.47 -4.98
N LYS A 160 -11.37 -0.45 -4.31
CA LYS A 160 -10.82 -1.74 -3.86
C LYS A 160 -10.21 -2.53 -5.02
N THR A 161 -10.92 -2.60 -6.15
CA THR A 161 -10.42 -3.26 -7.36
C THR A 161 -9.13 -2.62 -7.89
N LYS A 162 -9.02 -1.28 -7.86
CA LYS A 162 -7.78 -0.59 -8.27
C LYS A 162 -6.63 -0.84 -7.30
N LEU A 163 -6.87 -0.84 -5.99
CA LEU A 163 -5.83 -1.14 -5.02
C LEU A 163 -5.36 -2.60 -5.09
N LEU A 164 -6.25 -3.57 -5.37
CA LEU A 164 -5.85 -4.95 -5.66
C LEU A 164 -5.01 -5.06 -6.93
N ARG A 165 -5.30 -4.27 -7.96
CA ARG A 165 -4.46 -4.20 -9.17
C ARG A 165 -3.11 -3.56 -8.88
N LEU A 166 -3.07 -2.51 -8.05
CA LEU A 166 -1.83 -1.88 -7.61
C LEU A 166 -0.96 -2.88 -6.85
N ALA A 167 -1.55 -3.64 -5.92
CA ALA A 167 -0.86 -4.69 -5.18
C ALA A 167 -0.20 -5.74 -6.07
N LYS A 168 -0.84 -6.11 -7.20
CA LYS A 168 -0.23 -7.01 -8.19
C LYS A 168 0.98 -6.41 -8.88
N VAL A 169 0.92 -5.12 -9.25
CA VAL A 169 2.07 -4.43 -9.86
C VAL A 169 3.22 -4.32 -8.86
N VAL A 170 2.92 -3.94 -7.61
CA VAL A 170 3.92 -3.89 -6.53
C VAL A 170 4.52 -5.26 -6.28
N ALA A 171 3.73 -6.34 -6.30
CA ALA A 171 4.24 -7.70 -6.17
C ALA A 171 5.22 -8.07 -7.29
N ASN A 172 4.90 -7.74 -8.55
CA ASN A 172 5.82 -7.94 -9.68
C ASN A 172 7.12 -7.18 -9.47
N ILE A 173 7.05 -5.90 -9.06
CA ILE A 173 8.22 -5.10 -8.74
C ILE A 173 9.04 -5.76 -7.63
N CYS A 174 8.42 -6.24 -6.55
CA CYS A 174 9.14 -6.92 -5.47
C CYS A 174 9.98 -8.11 -5.98
N THR A 175 9.56 -8.81 -7.04
CA THR A 175 10.36 -9.92 -7.60
C THR A 175 11.70 -9.48 -8.17
N GLU A 176 11.81 -8.23 -8.62
CA GLU A 176 13.06 -7.62 -9.08
C GLU A 176 14.03 -7.37 -7.91
N PHE A 177 13.51 -7.31 -6.67
CA PHE A 177 14.26 -7.07 -5.43
C PHE A 177 14.51 -8.35 -4.61
N HIS A 178 14.55 -9.51 -5.27
CA HIS A 178 14.72 -10.81 -4.61
C HIS A 178 16.09 -11.02 -3.93
N GLU A 179 17.06 -10.12 -4.08
CA GLU A 179 18.33 -10.17 -3.33
C GLU A 179 18.45 -9.07 -2.26
N ASP A 180 17.41 -8.25 -2.10
CA ASP A 180 17.39 -7.15 -1.15
C ASP A 180 16.86 -7.60 0.23
N GLU A 181 17.70 -7.56 1.25
CA GLU A 181 17.33 -8.04 2.58
C GLU A 181 16.19 -7.25 3.23
N ASN A 182 16.08 -5.95 2.95
CA ASN A 182 15.08 -5.08 3.55
C ASN A 182 13.68 -5.38 2.98
N VAL A 183 13.58 -5.55 1.66
CA VAL A 183 12.33 -5.94 0.99
C VAL A 183 11.90 -7.34 1.44
N LEU A 184 12.82 -8.30 1.42
CA LEU A 184 12.54 -9.68 1.84
C LEU A 184 12.08 -9.75 3.31
N PHE A 185 12.79 -9.06 4.21
CA PHE A 185 12.42 -9.06 5.62
C PHE A 185 11.11 -8.32 5.88
N PHE A 186 10.81 -7.24 5.16
CA PHE A 186 9.51 -6.56 5.23
C PHE A 186 8.36 -7.52 4.90
N LEU A 187 8.47 -8.24 3.77
CA LEU A 187 7.45 -9.19 3.33
C LEU A 187 7.25 -10.33 4.34
N LEU A 188 8.32 -10.85 4.94
CA LEU A 188 8.23 -11.87 5.99
C LEU A 188 7.60 -11.33 7.27
N ARG A 189 8.04 -10.15 7.73
CA ARG A 189 7.56 -9.52 8.95
C ARG A 189 6.07 -9.22 8.87
N HIS A 190 5.61 -8.74 7.71
CA HIS A 190 4.22 -8.32 7.49
C HIS A 190 3.37 -9.38 6.76
N ARG A 191 3.78 -10.65 6.81
CA ARG A 191 3.13 -11.75 6.09
C ARG A 191 1.63 -11.81 6.37
N GLU A 192 1.26 -11.81 7.65
CA GLU A 192 -0.12 -11.99 8.08
C GLU A 192 -1.00 -10.81 7.69
N GLU A 193 -0.48 -9.58 7.80
CA GLU A 193 -1.24 -8.41 7.39
C GLU A 193 -1.41 -8.38 5.86
N LEU A 194 -0.36 -8.69 5.09
CA LEU A 194 -0.41 -8.73 3.62
C LEU A 194 -1.35 -9.83 3.10
N ASP A 195 -1.27 -11.04 3.67
CA ASP A 195 -2.14 -12.15 3.31
C ASP A 195 -3.59 -11.87 3.67
N ARG A 196 -3.85 -11.19 4.79
CA ARG A 196 -5.19 -10.76 5.15
C ARG A 196 -5.69 -9.68 4.20
N ALA A 197 -4.84 -8.73 3.84
CA ALA A 197 -5.19 -7.53 3.11
C ALA A 197 -5.40 -7.71 1.60
N ILE A 198 -4.58 -8.55 0.98
CA ILE A 198 -4.60 -8.76 -0.46
C ILE A 198 -5.33 -10.06 -0.77
N LYS A 199 -4.77 -11.18 -0.29
CA LYS A 199 -5.33 -12.53 -0.42
C LYS A 199 -4.50 -13.51 0.41
N LYS A 200 -5.15 -14.48 1.06
CA LYS A 200 -4.46 -15.56 1.78
C LYS A 200 -3.42 -16.26 0.87
N GLY A 201 -2.21 -16.44 1.38
CA GLY A 201 -1.09 -17.04 0.63
C GLY A 201 -0.41 -16.11 -0.37
N PHE A 202 -0.70 -14.81 -0.34
CA PHE A 202 -0.08 -13.82 -1.22
C PHE A 202 1.44 -13.80 -1.07
N VAL A 203 1.94 -13.69 0.16
CA VAL A 203 3.38 -13.64 0.43
C VAL A 203 4.04 -14.97 0.10
N SER A 204 3.41 -16.09 0.47
CA SER A 204 3.89 -17.43 0.12
C SER A 204 4.08 -17.59 -1.39
N LYS A 205 3.07 -17.21 -2.19
CA LYS A 205 3.14 -17.25 -3.65
C LYS A 205 4.24 -16.36 -4.20
N LEU A 206 4.39 -15.15 -3.64
CA LEU A 206 5.43 -14.21 -4.05
C LEU A 206 6.84 -14.77 -3.80
N PHE A 207 7.06 -15.38 -2.63
CA PHE A 207 8.33 -16.05 -2.34
C PHE A 207 8.58 -17.27 -3.24
N SER A 208 7.58 -18.07 -3.56
CA SER A 208 7.73 -19.17 -4.53
C SER A 208 8.10 -18.67 -5.92
N GLN A 209 7.62 -17.50 -6.32
CA GLN A 209 7.99 -16.86 -7.60
C GLN A 209 9.44 -16.36 -7.59
N MET A 210 9.88 -15.72 -6.50
CA MET A 210 11.25 -15.23 -6.34
C MET A 210 12.28 -16.37 -6.16
N PHE A 211 11.89 -17.46 -5.50
CA PHE A 211 12.76 -18.55 -5.08
C PHE A 211 12.14 -19.92 -5.39
N PRO A 212 12.11 -20.34 -6.66
CA PRO A 212 11.50 -21.62 -7.07
C PRO A 212 12.17 -22.84 -6.45
N ASN A 213 13.43 -22.72 -6.03
CA ASN A 213 14.20 -23.78 -5.36
C ASN A 213 14.04 -23.77 -3.83
N GLY A 214 13.07 -23.02 -3.30
CA GLY A 214 12.72 -23.00 -1.89
C GLY A 214 13.41 -21.90 -1.07
N LEU A 215 12.99 -21.83 0.20
CA LEU A 215 13.29 -20.71 1.11
C LEU A 215 14.71 -20.71 1.70
N LYS A 216 15.50 -21.79 1.51
CA LYS A 216 16.88 -21.87 2.01
C LYS A 216 17.79 -20.77 1.44
N LYS A 217 17.56 -20.34 0.19
CA LYS A 217 18.31 -19.21 -0.40
C LYS A 217 17.99 -17.90 0.34
N VAL A 218 16.71 -17.66 0.64
CA VAL A 218 16.22 -16.49 1.39
C VAL A 218 16.88 -16.41 2.75
N GLU A 219 16.84 -17.52 3.50
CA GLU A 219 17.44 -17.62 4.83
C GLU A 219 18.91 -17.23 4.81
N ARG A 220 19.67 -17.75 3.84
CA ARG A 220 21.09 -17.45 3.68
C ARG A 220 21.34 -15.97 3.37
N ILE A 221 20.56 -15.38 2.47
CA ILE A 221 20.66 -13.95 2.12
C ILE A 221 20.45 -13.10 3.36
N LEU A 222 19.33 -13.31 4.06
CA LEU A 222 18.93 -12.54 5.23
C LEU A 222 19.95 -12.69 6.36
N LYS A 223 20.33 -13.92 6.72
CA LYS A 223 21.33 -14.17 7.78
C LYS A 223 22.66 -13.50 7.46
N LYS A 224 23.19 -13.71 6.24
CA LYS A 224 24.47 -13.10 5.84
C LYS A 224 24.44 -11.57 5.91
N LYS A 225 23.42 -10.94 5.32
CA LYS A 225 23.31 -9.48 5.23
C LYS A 225 23.11 -8.85 6.61
N TYR A 226 22.19 -9.36 7.42
CA TYR A 226 21.94 -8.81 8.76
C TYR A 226 23.09 -9.07 9.74
N SER A 227 23.72 -10.25 9.72
CA SER A 227 24.94 -10.51 10.51
C SER A 227 26.06 -9.55 10.14
N SER A 228 26.32 -9.32 8.85
CA SER A 228 27.38 -8.41 8.40
C SER A 228 27.21 -6.96 8.84
N ARG A 229 25.97 -6.57 9.20
CA ARG A 229 25.62 -5.25 9.70
C ARG A 229 25.47 -5.20 11.23
N GLY A 230 25.75 -6.29 11.95
CA GLY A 230 25.66 -6.38 13.40
C GLY A 230 24.25 -6.65 13.95
N PHE A 231 23.29 -7.03 13.12
CA PHE A 231 21.90 -7.32 13.54
C PHE A 231 21.67 -8.81 13.82
N GLU A 232 22.59 -9.46 14.55
CA GLU A 232 22.50 -10.90 14.82
C GLU A 232 21.27 -11.31 15.64
N HIS A 233 20.77 -10.40 16.48
CA HIS A 233 19.53 -10.58 17.24
C HIS A 233 18.28 -10.79 16.36
N LEU A 234 18.32 -10.43 15.07
CA LEU A 234 17.23 -10.69 14.13
C LEU A 234 17.25 -12.12 13.55
N ILE A 235 18.36 -12.85 13.68
CA ILE A 235 18.52 -14.20 13.10
C ILE A 235 17.47 -15.19 13.62
N PRO A 236 17.17 -15.25 14.95
CA PRO A 236 16.11 -16.13 15.46
C PRO A 236 14.74 -15.78 14.86
N VAL A 237 14.42 -14.48 14.77
CA VAL A 237 13.15 -13.98 14.21
C VAL A 237 13.01 -14.36 12.73
N ILE A 238 14.08 -14.18 11.95
CA ILE A 238 14.13 -14.57 10.53
C ILE A 238 13.87 -16.08 10.38
N THR A 239 14.56 -16.89 11.18
CA THR A 239 14.44 -18.36 11.13
C THR A 239 13.01 -18.80 11.46
N GLN A 240 12.42 -18.23 12.51
CA GLN A 240 11.03 -18.48 12.89
C GLN A 240 10.06 -18.11 11.77
N LYS A 241 10.15 -16.89 11.24
CA LYS A 241 9.23 -16.38 10.19
C LYS A 241 9.32 -17.19 8.89
N LEU A 242 10.51 -17.69 8.54
CA LEU A 242 10.69 -18.56 7.38
C LEU A 242 10.09 -19.95 7.61
N SER A 243 10.26 -20.53 8.82
CA SER A 243 9.62 -21.81 9.16
C SER A 243 8.10 -21.71 9.11
N GLU A 244 7.53 -20.60 9.63
CA GLU A 244 6.08 -20.32 9.56
C GLU A 244 5.61 -20.21 8.10
N LEU A 245 6.44 -19.66 7.20
CA LEU A 245 6.13 -19.53 5.77
C LEU A 245 6.18 -20.88 5.05
N ASP A 246 7.19 -21.71 5.33
CA ASP A 246 7.37 -23.05 4.75
C ASP A 246 6.21 -23.98 5.13
N MET A 247 5.79 -23.95 6.41
CA MET A 247 4.62 -24.71 6.87
C MET A 247 3.31 -24.26 6.20
N ALA A 248 3.21 -23.00 5.75
CA ALA A 248 2.04 -22.50 5.05
C ALA A 248 2.04 -22.82 3.54
N GLN A 249 3.15 -23.37 3.01
CA GLN A 249 3.28 -23.84 1.62
C GLN A 249 2.89 -25.31 1.45
N GLN A 250 2.87 -26.09 2.54
CA GLN A 250 2.45 -27.49 2.59
C GLN A 250 0.93 -27.59 2.72
#